data_AF-A0A176Z603-F1
#
_entry.id   AF-A0A176Z603-F1
#
_cell.length_a   1.000
_cell.length_b   1.000
_cell.length_c   1.000
_cell.angle_alpha   90.00
_cell.angle_beta   90.00
_cell.angle_gamma   90.00
#
_symmetry.space_group_name_H-M   'P 1'
#
loop_
_entity.id
_entity.type
_entity.pdbx_description
1 polymer ?
#
loop_
_entity_poly.entity_id
_entity_poly.type
_entity_poly.pdbx_seq_one_letter_code
_entity_poly.pdbx_strand_id
1 'polypeptide(L)' 'MSNIMRDIQIMAQTKDENLGYMSDMALELAQMAEDSGLATLAYLFRMAALEASTVDTVMAEPDDFSHQMTSH' A
#
# COMPACT_ATOMS: atom_id res chain seq x y z
N MET A 1 9.32 -27.65 8.30
CA MET A 1 9.60 -26.26 7.89
C MET A 1 8.45 -25.75 7.00
N SER A 2 7.25 -25.54 7.55
CA SER A 2 6.03 -25.20 6.78
C SER A 2 5.20 -24.06 7.40
N ASN A 3 5.59 -23.54 8.57
CA ASN A 3 4.81 -22.52 9.28
C ASN A 3 5.11 -21.11 8.75
N ILE A 4 6.39 -20.78 8.59
CA ILE A 4 6.86 -19.44 8.19
C ILE A 4 6.25 -19.01 6.84
N MET A 5 6.21 -19.89 5.83
CA MET A 5 5.62 -19.59 4.51
C MET A 5 4.11 -19.29 4.58
N ARG A 6 3.40 -19.96 5.48
CA ARG A 6 1.96 -19.75 5.70
C ARG A 6 1.70 -18.44 6.43
N ASP A 7 2.53 -18.15 7.43
CA ASP A 7 2.44 -16.91 8.21
C ASP A 7 2.73 -15.68 7.32
N ILE A 8 3.68 -15.79 6.38
CA ILE A 8 3.96 -14.76 5.35
C ILE A 8 2.75 -14.52 4.44
N GLN A 9 2.10 -15.59 3.96
CA GLN A 9 0.90 -15.45 3.11
C GLN A 9 -0.27 -14.79 3.85
N ILE A 10 -0.49 -15.14 5.13
CA ILE A 10 -1.55 -14.55 5.94
C ILE A 10 -1.27 -13.05 6.13
N MET A 11 -0.04 -12.67 6.48
CA MET A 11 0.36 -11.27 6.63
C MET A 11 0.23 -10.47 5.33
N ALA A 12 0.56 -11.07 4.18
CA ALA A 12 0.38 -10.43 2.87
C ALA A 12 -1.11 -10.19 2.55
N GLN A 13 -1.98 -11.17 2.80
CA GLN A 13 -3.43 -11.03 2.62
C GLN A 13 -4.03 -9.98 3.54
N THR A 14 -3.64 -9.95 4.82
CA THR A 14 -4.16 -8.95 5.76
C THR A 14 -3.72 -7.54 5.40
N LYS A 15 -2.54 -7.40 4.77
CA LYS A 15 -2.02 -6.11 4.32
C LYS A 15 -2.78 -5.62 3.08
N ASP A 16 -3.03 -6.49 2.11
CA ASP A 16 -3.79 -6.17 0.89
C ASP A 16 -5.23 -5.72 1.22
N GLU A 17 -5.93 -6.45 2.10
CA GLU A 17 -7.26 -6.07 2.60
C GLU A 17 -7.28 -4.70 3.30
N ASN A 18 -6.26 -4.41 4.09
CA ASN A 18 -6.14 -3.14 4.79
C ASN A 18 -5.87 -1.96 3.83
N LEU A 19 -5.11 -2.19 2.76
CA LEU A 19 -4.83 -1.19 1.73
C LEU A 19 -6.06 -0.88 0.88
N GLY A 20 -6.86 -1.89 0.53
CA GLY A 20 -8.15 -1.69 -0.13
C GLY A 20 -9.09 -0.81 0.71
N TYR A 21 -9.20 -1.13 2.01
CA TYR A 21 -10.00 -0.33 2.94
C TYR A 21 -9.48 1.11 3.09
N MET A 22 -8.17 1.32 3.12
CA MET A 22 -7.57 2.65 3.16
C MET A 22 -7.84 3.46 1.89
N SER A 23 -7.82 2.80 0.72
CA SER A 23 -8.14 3.42 -0.57
C SER A 23 -9.59 3.90 -0.60
N ASP A 24 -10.53 3.05 -0.19
CA ASP A 24 -11.96 3.38 -0.14
C ASP A 24 -12.23 4.55 0.83
N MET A 25 -11.61 4.53 2.00
CA MET A 25 -11.71 5.62 2.97
C MET A 25 -11.16 6.94 2.42
N ALA A 26 -10.02 6.90 1.72
CA ALA A 26 -9.44 8.09 1.12
C ALA A 26 -10.35 8.66 0.01
N LEU A 27 -11.02 7.81 -0.78
CA LEU A 27 -11.99 8.27 -1.78
C LEU A 27 -13.22 8.94 -1.14
N GLU A 28 -13.74 8.38 -0.05
CA GLU A 28 -14.85 8.99 0.68
C GLU A 28 -14.47 10.38 1.22
N LEU A 29 -13.30 10.48 1.86
CA LEU A 29 -12.79 11.76 2.37
C LEU A 29 -12.51 12.77 1.25
N ALA A 30 -12.06 12.32 0.08
CA ALA A 30 -11.88 13.18 -1.08
C ALA A 30 -13.20 13.80 -1.55
N GLN A 31 -14.28 13.00 -1.60
CA GLN A 31 -15.61 13.49 -1.97
C GLN A 31 -16.12 14.52 -0.95
N MET A 32 -16.01 14.21 0.35
CA MET A 32 -16.43 15.15 1.41
C MET A 32 -15.65 16.48 1.37
N ALA A 33 -14.35 16.41 1.07
CA ALA A 33 -13.51 17.59 0.92
C ALA A 33 -13.90 18.41 -0.32
N GLU A 34 -14.22 17.76 -1.44
CA GLU A 34 -14.68 18.43 -2.67
C GLU A 34 -16.03 19.11 -2.47
N ASP A 35 -16.98 18.44 -1.82
CA ASP A 35 -18.29 18.98 -1.46
C ASP A 35 -18.18 20.19 -0.50
N SER A 36 -17.12 20.22 0.30
CA SER A 36 -16.79 21.33 1.21
C SER A 36 -15.97 22.45 0.55
N GLY A 37 -15.66 22.34 -0.76
CA GLY A 37 -14.84 23.30 -1.50
C GLY A 37 -13.34 23.26 -1.15
N LEU A 38 -12.89 22.24 -0.41
CA LEU A 38 -11.49 22.05 0.00
C LEU A 38 -10.72 21.30 -1.10
N ALA A 39 -10.58 21.91 -2.28
CA ALA A 39 -10.00 21.29 -3.46
C ALA A 39 -8.59 20.70 -3.23
N THR A 40 -7.73 21.42 -2.49
CA THR A 40 -6.39 20.92 -2.15
C THR A 40 -6.45 19.66 -1.28
N LEU A 41 -7.39 19.61 -0.33
CA LEU A 41 -7.53 18.46 0.56
C LEU A 41 -8.12 17.25 -0.20
N ALA A 42 -9.09 17.48 -1.07
CA ALA A 42 -9.64 16.45 -1.95
C ALA A 42 -8.56 15.84 -2.86
N TYR A 43 -7.66 16.68 -3.40
CA TYR A 43 -6.51 16.22 -4.18
C TYR A 43 -5.57 15.33 -3.37
N LEU A 44 -5.22 15.73 -2.14
CA LEU A 44 -4.34 14.93 -1.26
C LEU A 44 -4.95 13.56 -0.94
N PHE A 45 -6.25 13.49 -0.67
CA PHE A 45 -6.93 12.22 -0.44
C PHE A 45 -6.95 11.32 -1.68
N ARG A 46 -7.14 11.89 -2.89
CA ARG A 46 -7.02 11.12 -4.14
C ARG A 46 -5.61 10.57 -4.34
N MET A 47 -4.57 11.33 -3.98
CA MET A 47 -3.18 10.84 -4.02
C MET A 47 -2.96 9.67 -3.05
N ALA A 48 -3.49 9.78 -1.82
CA ALA A 48 -3.40 8.69 -0.85
C ALA A 48 -4.13 7.42 -1.30
N ALA A 49 -5.29 7.55 -1.98
CA ALA A 49 -6.01 6.41 -2.55
C ALA A 49 -5.20 5.70 -3.65
N LEU A 50 -4.54 6.48 -4.52
CA LEU A 50 -3.65 5.94 -5.55
C LEU A 50 -2.44 5.23 -4.95
N GLU A 51 -1.85 5.77 -3.90
CA GLU A 51 -0.75 5.14 -3.19
C GLU A 51 -1.20 3.81 -2.57
N ALA A 52 -2.35 3.79 -1.87
CA ALA A 52 -2.88 2.56 -1.27
C ALA A 52 -3.17 1.47 -2.33
N SER A 53 -3.69 1.85 -3.50
CA SER A 53 -3.97 0.91 -4.60
C SER A 53 -2.72 0.43 -5.37
N THR A 54 -1.58 1.14 -5.27
CA THR A 54 -0.35 0.82 -6.02
C THR A 54 0.74 0.20 -5.13
N VAL A 55 0.56 0.14 -3.81
CA VAL A 55 1.53 -0.45 -2.87
C VAL A 55 1.88 -1.91 -3.22
N ASP A 56 0.97 -2.67 -3.82
CA ASP A 56 1.23 -4.04 -4.28
C ASP A 56 2.24 -4.11 -5.44
N THR A 57 2.27 -3.09 -6.30
CA THR A 57 3.26 -3.00 -7.41
C THR A 57 4.64 -2.55 -6.96
N VAL A 58 4.76 -1.81 -5.84
CA VAL A 58 6.04 -1.31 -5.32
C VAL A 58 6.72 -2.31 -4.38
N MET A 59 5.97 -3.17 -3.68
CA MET A 59 6.54 -4.26 -2.88
C MET A 59 6.95 -5.50 -3.70
N ALA A 60 6.71 -5.49 -5.02
CA ALA A 60 7.13 -6.54 -5.94
C ALA A 60 8.59 -6.38 -6.44
N GLU A 61 9.35 -5.39 -5.95
CA GLU A 61 10.81 -5.44 -6.02
C GLU A 61 11.32 -6.17 -4.77
N PRO A 62 11.69 -7.46 -4.85
CA PRO A 62 12.50 -8.04 -3.82
C PRO A 62 13.83 -7.28 -3.83
N ASP A 63 14.17 -6.77 -2.68
CA ASP A 63 15.46 -6.27 -2.24
C ASP A 63 16.63 -7.17 -2.75
N ASP A 64 17.09 -6.96 -3.99
CA ASP A 64 18.23 -7.69 -4.60
C ASP A 64 19.54 -6.91 -4.50
N PHE A 65 19.63 -5.95 -3.58
CA PHE A 65 20.83 -5.15 -3.34
C PHE A 65 21.44 -5.34 -1.94
N SER A 66 21.27 -6.51 -1.33
CA SER A 66 21.99 -6.87 -0.12
C SER A 66 22.31 -8.36 -0.07
N HIS A 67 23.32 -8.81 -0.84
CA HIS A 67 24.35 -9.75 -0.41
C HIS A 67 25.23 -10.22 -1.58
N GLN A 68 26.24 -9.42 -1.95
CA GLN A 68 27.48 -9.95 -2.52
C GLN A 68 28.69 -9.28 -1.86
N MET A 69 28.86 -9.56 -0.57
CA MET A 69 30.16 -9.53 0.08
C MET A 69 30.56 -10.97 0.38
N THR A 70 31.07 -11.68 -0.63
CA THR A 70 31.95 -12.84 -0.41
C THR A 70 32.96 -12.96 -1.53
N SER A 71 34.22 -12.73 -1.17
CA SER A 71 35.41 -13.46 -1.62
C SER A 71 35.73 -13.50 -3.12
N HIS A 72 36.70 -12.68 -3.53
CA HIS A 72 38.03 -13.21 -3.88
C HIS A 72 39.12 -12.14 -3.84
#